data_AF-A0A6I2LAL7-F1
#
_entry.id   AF-A0A6I2LAL7-F1
#
_cell.length_a   1.000
_cell.length_b   1.000
_cell.length_c   1.000
_cell.angle_alpha   90.00
_cell.angle_beta   90.00
_cell.angle_gamma   90.00
#
_symmetry.space_group_name_H-M   'P 1'
#
loop_
_entity.id
_entity.type
_entity.pdbx_description
1 polymer ?
#
loop_
_entity_poly.entity_id
_entity_poly.type
_entity_poly.pdbx_seq_one_letter_code
_entity_poly.pdbx_strand_id
1 'polypeptide(L)'
;MQHPQGAIRSHESFTLDDYRARYAQYKTDSQLQAAHEAAPWIVTWDDHEVANDYANDRDERIDPRFVKRRAAAYQAFYEHMPLRLTVPSPGDFYRMRIYQRYDWGKLARFHVLDDRQYRAYEACPLPTRGGSNSVLLRACPTLLDRNRSMLGREQEQWLAQGLQDSPARWNILAQQTLMAQNNQLPILKPGDGRFWTDGWDGYPMARQQLMETLQRSRAANPLVLSGDVHSFFACELTRDPGQPRSASNPVVATEFCGTSITSPSRPQTRTEQYVSMNHGIKYGRSDKRGYMLLNITPAETRADFLALDDVHNAASPIARAAAFVVRDGQPGPIRA
;
A
#
# COMPACT_ATOMS: atom_id res chain seq x y z
N MET A 1 -40.05 -7.82 7.92
CA MET A 1 -38.88 -7.83 7.02
C MET A 1 -37.77 -8.59 7.71
N GLN A 2 -37.40 -9.78 7.20
CA GLN A 2 -36.24 -10.52 7.71
C GLN A 2 -34.98 -9.94 7.09
N HIS A 3 -34.05 -9.46 7.91
CA HIS A 3 -32.72 -9.10 7.45
C HIS A 3 -31.96 -10.38 7.03
N PRO A 4 -31.27 -10.41 5.89
CA PRO A 4 -30.48 -11.57 5.49
C PRO A 4 -29.35 -11.85 6.49
N GLN A 5 -28.98 -13.14 6.64
CA GLN A 5 -27.91 -13.59 7.55
C GLN A 5 -26.52 -13.01 7.24
N GLY A 6 -26.35 -12.35 6.09
CA GLY A 6 -25.20 -11.53 5.76
C GLY A 6 -25.46 -10.76 4.47
N ALA A 7 -24.95 -9.53 4.39
CA ALA A 7 -24.91 -8.81 3.13
C ALA A 7 -23.74 -9.37 2.30
N ILE A 8 -24.04 -10.18 1.28
CA ILE A 8 -23.04 -10.70 0.35
C ILE A 8 -22.88 -9.69 -0.80
N ARG A 9 -21.64 -9.38 -1.18
CA ARG A 9 -21.36 -8.57 -2.39
C ARG A 9 -21.96 -9.30 -3.60
N SER A 10 -23.02 -8.75 -4.19
CA SER A 10 -23.76 -9.40 -5.29
C SER A 10 -23.44 -8.82 -6.68
N HIS A 11 -22.90 -7.61 -6.73
CA HIS A 11 -22.56 -6.92 -7.97
C HIS A 11 -21.42 -5.92 -7.77
N GLU A 12 -20.88 -5.40 -8.87
CA GLU A 12 -19.90 -4.33 -8.86
C GLU A 12 -20.58 -2.95 -8.82
N SER A 13 -19.98 -1.99 -8.13
CA SER A 13 -20.54 -0.64 -7.97
C SER A 13 -20.11 0.28 -9.11
N PHE A 14 -21.05 1.00 -9.73
CA PHE A 14 -20.78 1.96 -10.82
C PHE A 14 -21.36 3.35 -10.56
N THR A 15 -22.49 3.42 -9.88
CA THR A 15 -23.19 4.64 -9.53
C THR A 15 -22.93 5.05 -8.08
N LEU A 16 -23.22 6.30 -7.73
CA LEU A 16 -23.09 6.80 -6.36
C LEU A 16 -23.91 5.97 -5.36
N ASP A 17 -25.13 5.59 -5.74
CA ASP A 17 -25.99 4.76 -4.89
C ASP A 17 -25.42 3.36 -4.70
N ASP A 18 -24.79 2.76 -5.72
CA ASP A 18 -24.11 1.46 -5.58
C ASP A 18 -22.92 1.54 -4.60
N TYR A 19 -22.16 2.64 -4.63
CA TYR A 19 -21.04 2.84 -3.70
C TYR A 19 -21.53 3.12 -2.28
N ARG A 20 -22.55 3.97 -2.10
CA ARG A 20 -23.17 4.21 -0.79
C ARG A 20 -23.74 2.93 -0.19
N ALA A 21 -24.45 2.13 -0.98
CA ALA A 21 -24.96 0.83 -0.55
C ALA A 21 -23.82 -0.12 -0.15
N ARG A 22 -22.70 -0.11 -0.89
CA ARG A 22 -21.51 -0.90 -0.56
C ARG A 22 -20.86 -0.46 0.75
N TYR A 23 -20.72 0.85 0.99
CA TYR A 23 -20.21 1.36 2.26
C TYR A 23 -21.14 1.00 3.41
N ALA A 24 -22.45 1.22 3.26
CA ALA A 24 -23.44 0.84 4.27
C ALA A 24 -23.35 -0.66 4.59
N GLN A 25 -23.26 -1.52 3.58
CA GLN A 25 -23.05 -2.96 3.76
C GLN A 25 -21.84 -3.26 4.66
N TYR A 26 -20.66 -2.71 4.38
CA TYR A 26 -19.46 -2.97 5.20
C TYR A 26 -19.57 -2.32 6.59
N LYS A 27 -20.07 -1.08 6.67
CA LYS A 27 -20.19 -0.31 7.92
C LYS A 27 -21.29 -0.82 8.85
N THR A 28 -22.15 -1.74 8.40
CA THR A 28 -23.11 -2.44 9.30
C THR A 28 -22.48 -3.55 10.13
N ASP A 29 -21.24 -3.96 9.84
CA ASP A 29 -20.52 -4.92 10.66
C ASP A 29 -20.20 -4.34 12.06
N SER A 30 -20.68 -5.01 13.11
CA SER A 30 -20.51 -4.55 14.49
C SER A 30 -19.05 -4.51 14.96
N GLN A 31 -18.18 -5.37 14.44
CA GLN A 31 -16.76 -5.38 14.81
C GLN A 31 -16.04 -4.20 14.14
N LEU A 32 -16.38 -3.88 12.89
CA LEU A 32 -15.87 -2.68 12.22
C LEU A 32 -16.35 -1.40 12.90
N GLN A 33 -17.62 -1.34 13.32
CA GLN A 33 -18.14 -0.22 14.10
C GLN A 33 -17.37 -0.04 15.42
N ALA A 34 -17.19 -1.12 16.19
CA ALA A 34 -16.43 -1.08 17.43
C ALA A 34 -14.98 -0.62 17.23
N ALA A 35 -14.31 -1.05 16.14
CA ALA A 35 -12.96 -0.60 15.82
C ALA A 35 -12.90 0.90 15.45
N HIS A 36 -13.94 1.42 14.78
CA HIS A 36 -14.06 2.86 14.50
C HIS A 36 -14.35 3.69 15.76
N GLU A 37 -15.09 3.14 16.72
CA GLU A 37 -15.39 3.81 18.00
C GLU A 37 -14.16 3.84 18.92
N ALA A 38 -13.31 2.81 18.89
CA ALA A 38 -12.20 2.66 19.81
C ALA A 38 -11.03 3.65 19.61
N ALA A 39 -10.85 4.20 18.42
CA ALA A 39 -9.72 5.09 18.11
C ALA A 39 -10.04 6.04 16.93
N PRO A 40 -9.34 7.19 16.80
CA PRO A 40 -9.38 7.98 15.57
C PRO A 40 -8.64 7.26 14.44
N TRP A 41 -9.16 7.37 13.22
CA TRP A 41 -8.58 6.72 12.04
C TRP A 41 -7.93 7.74 11.11
N ILE A 42 -6.67 7.49 10.75
CA ILE A 42 -6.03 8.11 9.59
C ILE A 42 -6.23 7.15 8.42
N VAL A 43 -7.00 7.57 7.42
CA VAL A 43 -7.38 6.73 6.29
C VAL A 43 -6.81 7.26 4.98
N THR A 44 -6.47 6.33 4.09
CA THR A 44 -6.30 6.54 2.66
C THR A 44 -7.02 5.41 1.93
N TRP A 45 -7.23 5.55 0.63
CA TRP A 45 -7.82 4.50 -0.21
C TRP A 45 -6.77 3.73 -0.98
N ASP A 46 -7.21 2.64 -1.59
CA ASP A 46 -6.56 1.89 -2.64
C ASP A 46 -7.48 1.82 -3.90
N ASP A 47 -7.26 0.84 -4.79
CA ASP A 47 -8.03 0.65 -6.01
C ASP A 47 -9.49 0.25 -5.75
N HIS A 48 -9.71 -0.65 -4.79
CA HIS A 48 -11.02 -1.26 -4.53
C HIS A 48 -12.06 -0.33 -3.91
N GLU A 49 -11.67 0.85 -3.42
CA GLU A 49 -12.61 1.93 -3.11
C GLU A 49 -13.31 2.47 -4.36
N VAL A 50 -12.74 2.25 -5.56
CA VAL A 50 -13.30 2.62 -6.86
C VAL A 50 -13.51 1.40 -7.75
N ALA A 51 -12.45 0.86 -8.33
CA ALA A 51 -12.47 -0.24 -9.29
C ALA A 51 -11.10 -0.91 -9.27
N ASN A 52 -11.08 -2.23 -9.36
CA ASN A 52 -9.85 -3.01 -9.35
C ASN A 52 -8.81 -2.43 -10.32
N ASP A 53 -7.56 -2.32 -9.89
CA ASP A 53 -6.39 -1.85 -10.64
C ASP A 53 -6.57 -0.49 -11.38
N TYR A 54 -7.38 0.46 -10.90
CA TYR A 54 -7.52 1.73 -11.63
C TYR A 54 -6.25 2.59 -11.52
N ALA A 55 -5.75 3.11 -12.64
CA ALA A 55 -4.64 4.06 -12.66
C ALA A 55 -5.11 5.42 -13.14
N ASN A 56 -4.99 6.42 -12.25
CA ASN A 56 -5.47 7.77 -12.50
C ASN A 56 -6.92 7.76 -12.99
N ASP A 57 -7.16 8.15 -14.23
CA ASP A 57 -8.46 8.35 -14.86
C ASP A 57 -8.89 7.18 -15.76
N ARG A 58 -8.27 6.00 -15.59
CA ARG A 58 -8.58 4.79 -16.36
C ARG A 58 -8.77 3.56 -15.48
N ASP A 59 -9.82 2.78 -15.72
CA ASP A 59 -10.02 1.44 -15.16
C ASP A 59 -9.59 0.32 -16.12
N GLU A 60 -9.73 -0.92 -15.65
CA GLU A 60 -9.44 -2.12 -16.43
C GLU A 60 -10.29 -2.26 -17.69
N ARG A 61 -11.48 -1.66 -17.69
CA ARG A 61 -12.40 -1.68 -18.84
C ARG A 61 -12.06 -0.63 -19.88
N ILE A 62 -11.19 0.32 -19.55
CA ILE A 62 -10.89 1.49 -20.38
C ILE A 62 -12.21 2.22 -20.73
N ASP A 63 -13.14 2.29 -19.76
CA ASP A 63 -14.43 2.95 -19.99
C ASP A 63 -14.22 4.47 -20.05
N PRO A 64 -14.60 5.17 -21.14
CA PRO A 64 -14.44 6.62 -21.24
C PRO A 64 -15.25 7.39 -20.18
N ARG A 65 -16.17 6.72 -19.46
CA ARG A 65 -16.97 7.29 -18.37
C ARG A 65 -16.35 7.05 -17.00
N PHE A 66 -15.18 6.42 -16.90
CA PHE A 66 -14.59 6.04 -15.62
C PHE A 66 -14.41 7.21 -14.65
N VAL A 67 -14.07 8.41 -15.13
CA VAL A 67 -13.96 9.60 -14.26
C VAL A 67 -15.27 9.91 -13.52
N LYS A 68 -16.45 9.63 -14.11
CA LYS A 68 -17.75 9.76 -13.43
C LYS A 68 -17.92 8.71 -12.34
N ARG A 69 -17.47 7.48 -12.59
CA ARG A 69 -17.44 6.39 -11.60
C ARG A 69 -16.50 6.72 -10.44
N ARG A 70 -15.30 7.24 -10.72
CA ARG A 70 -14.34 7.73 -9.71
C ARG A 70 -14.93 8.86 -8.88
N ALA A 71 -15.65 9.81 -9.49
CA ALA A 71 -16.35 10.86 -8.76
C ALA A 71 -17.37 10.29 -7.76
N ALA A 72 -18.20 9.35 -8.20
CA ALA A 72 -19.19 8.67 -7.37
C ALA A 72 -18.54 7.90 -6.21
N ALA A 73 -17.47 7.16 -6.49
CA ALA A 73 -16.72 6.40 -5.50
C ALA A 73 -16.07 7.30 -4.44
N TYR A 74 -15.37 8.36 -4.86
CA TYR A 74 -14.71 9.29 -3.94
C TYR A 74 -15.72 10.09 -3.11
N GLN A 75 -16.88 10.43 -3.67
CA GLN A 75 -17.97 11.02 -2.89
C GLN A 75 -18.47 10.05 -1.82
N ALA A 76 -18.74 8.79 -2.16
CA ALA A 76 -19.18 7.80 -1.19
C ALA A 76 -18.11 7.54 -0.11
N PHE A 77 -16.82 7.50 -0.47
CA PHE A 77 -15.71 7.41 0.49
C PHE A 77 -15.75 8.61 1.45
N TYR A 78 -15.87 9.83 0.92
CA TYR A 78 -15.97 11.05 1.74
C TYR A 78 -17.15 11.02 2.71
N GLU A 79 -18.30 10.55 2.28
CA GLU A 79 -19.52 10.46 3.10
C GLU A 79 -19.42 9.45 4.25
N HIS A 80 -18.55 8.42 4.13
CA HIS A 80 -18.48 7.29 5.07
C HIS A 80 -17.16 7.18 5.86
N MET A 81 -16.22 8.10 5.62
CA MET A 81 -14.92 8.12 6.28
C MET A 81 -14.72 9.40 7.10
N PRO A 82 -14.00 9.35 8.24
CA PRO A 82 -13.82 10.49 9.14
C PRO A 82 -12.77 11.49 8.61
N LEU A 83 -13.06 12.13 7.48
CA LEU A 83 -12.14 13.02 6.77
C LEU A 83 -12.36 14.49 7.15
N ARG A 84 -11.25 15.25 7.14
CA ARG A 84 -11.28 16.73 7.23
C ARG A 84 -10.88 17.37 5.90
N LEU A 85 -11.34 16.78 4.79
CA LEU A 85 -11.03 17.26 3.45
C LEU A 85 -12.06 18.30 3.00
N THR A 86 -11.60 19.33 2.31
CA THR A 86 -12.48 20.31 1.65
C THR A 86 -12.57 19.94 0.17
N VAL A 87 -13.79 19.76 -0.33
CA VAL A 87 -14.06 19.57 -1.76
C VAL A 87 -14.60 20.89 -2.30
N PRO A 88 -13.96 21.52 -3.31
CA PRO A 88 -14.31 22.88 -3.73
C PRO A 88 -15.76 23.04 -4.22
N SER A 89 -16.33 21.99 -4.80
CA SER A 89 -17.73 21.96 -5.24
C SER A 89 -18.25 20.52 -5.27
N PRO A 90 -19.57 20.27 -5.11
CA PRO A 90 -20.14 18.91 -5.10
C PRO A 90 -19.82 18.05 -6.34
N GLY A 91 -19.48 18.65 -7.48
CA GLY A 91 -19.08 17.92 -8.70
C GLY A 91 -17.59 17.54 -8.77
N ASP A 92 -16.77 17.99 -7.82
CA ASP A 92 -15.32 17.90 -7.90
C ASP A 92 -14.72 16.68 -7.20
N PHE A 93 -15.55 15.74 -6.73
CA PHE A 93 -15.05 14.57 -6.00
C PHE A 93 -14.02 13.78 -6.79
N TYR A 94 -14.08 13.71 -8.13
CA TYR A 94 -13.08 13.00 -8.95
C TYR A 94 -11.65 13.53 -8.81
N ARG A 95 -11.46 14.76 -8.33
CA ARG A 95 -10.16 15.41 -8.08
C ARG A 95 -9.90 15.65 -6.59
N MET A 96 -10.69 15.04 -5.70
CA MET A 96 -10.48 15.14 -4.26
C MET A 96 -9.11 14.58 -3.91
N ARG A 97 -8.28 15.42 -3.27
CA ARG A 97 -6.92 15.07 -2.87
C ARG A 97 -6.94 14.47 -1.46
N ILE A 98 -6.60 13.19 -1.32
CA ILE A 98 -6.64 12.50 -0.01
C ILE A 98 -5.31 12.56 0.76
N TYR A 99 -4.18 12.67 0.06
CA TYR A 99 -2.87 12.61 0.70
C TYR A 99 -2.66 13.75 1.69
N GLN A 100 -2.12 13.40 2.86
CA GLN A 100 -2.09 14.26 4.04
C GLN A 100 -0.82 14.03 4.86
N ARG A 101 -0.53 14.97 5.76
CA ARG A 101 0.59 14.89 6.68
C ARG A 101 0.14 15.15 8.10
N TYR A 102 0.62 14.32 9.03
CA TYR A 102 0.30 14.43 10.45
C TYR A 102 1.57 14.34 11.29
N ASP A 103 1.69 15.21 12.28
CA ASP A 103 2.79 15.18 13.25
C ASP A 103 2.27 14.67 14.59
N TRP A 104 2.94 13.65 15.13
CA TRP A 104 2.73 13.14 16.47
C TRP A 104 3.81 13.67 17.40
N GLY A 105 3.65 14.95 17.77
CA GLY A 105 4.70 15.71 18.47
C GLY A 105 6.02 15.68 17.69
N LYS A 106 7.12 15.40 18.39
CA LYS A 106 8.45 15.20 17.77
C LYS A 106 8.77 13.72 17.50
N LEU A 107 7.86 12.82 17.86
CA LEU A 107 8.12 11.38 17.79
C LEU A 107 8.02 10.88 16.34
N ALA A 108 6.90 11.13 15.69
CA ALA A 108 6.64 10.61 14.35
C ALA A 108 5.98 11.66 13.45
N ARG A 109 6.36 11.66 12.17
CA ARG A 109 5.65 12.34 11.09
C ARG A 109 5.10 11.28 10.15
N PHE A 110 3.80 11.32 9.91
CA PHE A 110 3.11 10.46 8.95
C PHE A 110 2.93 11.22 7.64
N HIS A 111 3.42 10.63 6.55
CA HIS A 111 3.15 10.99 5.18
C HIS A 111 2.16 9.98 4.62
N VAL A 112 0.87 10.33 4.62
CA VAL A 112 -0.20 9.47 4.12
C VAL A 112 -0.33 9.72 2.62
N LEU A 113 -0.04 8.71 1.82
CA LEU A 113 0.10 8.82 0.36
C LEU A 113 -1.15 8.34 -0.40
N ASP A 114 -1.15 8.62 -1.69
CA ASP A 114 -2.16 8.24 -2.69
C ASP A 114 -1.42 7.77 -3.94
N ASP A 115 -1.23 6.47 -4.06
CA ASP A 115 -0.57 5.86 -5.22
C ASP A 115 -1.55 5.45 -6.33
N ARG A 116 -2.81 5.95 -6.30
CA ARG A 116 -3.83 5.61 -7.29
C ARG A 116 -4.27 6.77 -8.16
N GLN A 117 -4.60 7.92 -7.56
CA GLN A 117 -5.22 9.02 -8.29
C GLN A 117 -4.28 9.67 -9.33
N TYR A 118 -2.97 9.59 -9.12
CA TYR A 118 -1.97 10.35 -9.88
C TYR A 118 -0.93 9.49 -10.60
N ARG A 119 -0.96 8.17 -10.41
CA ARG A 119 -0.01 7.25 -11.06
C ARG A 119 -0.14 7.28 -12.57
N ALA A 120 0.98 7.12 -13.25
CA ALA A 120 0.98 6.75 -14.67
C ALA A 120 0.29 5.39 -14.84
N TYR A 121 -0.29 5.13 -16.01
CA TYR A 121 -0.86 3.82 -16.30
C TYR A 121 0.13 2.66 -16.13
N GLU A 122 -0.40 1.48 -15.84
CA GLU A 122 0.38 0.26 -15.67
C GLU A 122 1.21 -0.03 -16.92
N ALA A 123 2.40 -0.60 -16.70
CA ALA A 123 3.35 -0.86 -17.78
C ALA A 123 2.86 -1.99 -18.67
N CYS A 124 3.00 -1.83 -19.99
CA CYS A 124 2.73 -2.88 -20.97
C CYS A 124 1.38 -3.59 -20.75
N PRO A 125 0.27 -2.83 -20.74
CA PRO A 125 -1.06 -3.39 -20.55
C PRO A 125 -1.42 -4.32 -21.72
N LEU A 126 -2.42 -5.18 -21.52
CA LEU A 126 -2.97 -5.98 -22.60
C LEU A 126 -3.68 -5.06 -23.62
N PRO A 127 -3.69 -5.39 -24.93
CA PRO A 127 -4.26 -4.50 -25.95
C PRO A 127 -5.73 -4.10 -25.75
N THR A 128 -6.51 -4.95 -25.07
CA THR A 128 -7.97 -4.79 -24.90
C THR A 128 -8.40 -4.55 -23.45
N ARG A 129 -7.45 -4.36 -22.52
CA ARG A 129 -7.73 -4.24 -21.08
C ARG A 129 -6.71 -3.33 -20.41
N GLY A 130 -7.19 -2.41 -19.57
CA GLY A 130 -6.36 -1.63 -18.66
C GLY A 130 -5.91 -2.44 -17.44
N GLY A 131 -5.41 -1.75 -16.42
CA GLY A 131 -4.99 -2.36 -15.16
C GLY A 131 -3.75 -3.23 -15.28
N SER A 132 -3.53 -4.05 -14.26
CA SER A 132 -2.25 -4.70 -14.05
C SER A 132 -2.06 -5.98 -14.86
N ASN A 133 -0.79 -6.35 -15.00
CA ASN A 133 -0.36 -7.65 -15.48
C ASN A 133 0.94 -8.03 -14.77
N SER A 134 1.42 -9.25 -14.98
CA SER A 134 2.75 -9.66 -14.57
C SER A 134 3.63 -9.88 -15.80
N VAL A 135 4.56 -8.96 -16.02
CA VAL A 135 5.36 -8.86 -17.25
C VAL A 135 6.82 -9.24 -17.01
N LEU A 136 7.46 -9.82 -18.02
CA LEU A 136 8.90 -10.05 -17.99
C LEU A 136 9.63 -8.73 -18.23
N LEU A 137 10.69 -8.45 -17.46
CA LEU A 137 11.47 -7.23 -17.60
C LEU A 137 11.94 -7.00 -19.06
N ARG A 138 12.54 -8.04 -19.65
CA ARG A 138 13.00 -8.04 -21.05
C ARG A 138 11.90 -7.76 -22.11
N ALA A 139 10.63 -7.99 -21.76
CA ALA A 139 9.50 -7.83 -22.67
C ALA A 139 8.73 -6.52 -22.43
N CYS A 140 9.14 -5.72 -21.43
CA CYS A 140 8.45 -4.49 -21.07
C CYS A 140 9.45 -3.34 -20.83
N PRO A 141 10.01 -2.73 -21.88
CA PRO A 141 10.93 -1.60 -21.74
C PRO A 141 10.29 -0.39 -21.04
N THR A 142 8.96 -0.27 -21.06
CA THR A 142 8.19 0.75 -20.35
C THR A 142 8.38 0.72 -18.83
N LEU A 143 8.84 -0.39 -18.24
CA LEU A 143 9.23 -0.43 -16.83
C LEU A 143 10.42 0.49 -16.53
N LEU A 144 11.32 0.68 -17.50
CA LEU A 144 12.55 1.47 -17.35
C LEU A 144 12.38 2.94 -17.74
N ASP A 145 11.16 3.35 -18.10
CA ASP A 145 10.86 4.76 -18.41
C ASP A 145 10.88 5.60 -17.11
N ARG A 146 11.83 6.53 -17.04
CA ARG A 146 12.03 7.45 -15.90
C ARG A 146 10.96 8.53 -15.79
N ASN A 147 10.11 8.70 -16.81
CA ASN A 147 9.02 9.67 -16.79
C ASN A 147 7.77 9.12 -16.12
N ARG A 148 7.67 7.79 -15.92
CA ARG A 148 6.54 7.18 -15.23
C ARG A 148 6.65 7.46 -13.73
N SER A 149 5.51 7.81 -13.14
CA SER A 149 5.40 8.19 -11.74
C SER A 149 4.31 7.35 -11.06
N MET A 150 4.52 7.04 -9.79
CA MET A 150 3.55 6.37 -8.93
C MET A 150 2.66 7.37 -8.17
N LEU A 151 3.23 8.52 -7.80
CA LEU A 151 2.57 9.51 -6.94
C LEU A 151 2.14 10.78 -7.70
N GLY A 152 2.57 10.92 -8.96
CA GLY A 152 2.49 12.19 -9.68
C GLY A 152 3.49 13.24 -9.16
N ARG A 153 3.82 14.21 -10.01
CA ARG A 153 4.90 15.17 -9.73
C ARG A 153 4.65 16.05 -8.50
N GLU A 154 3.41 16.50 -8.31
CA GLU A 154 3.07 17.37 -7.19
C GLU A 154 3.22 16.66 -5.84
N GLN A 155 2.76 15.41 -5.74
CA GLN A 155 2.88 14.64 -4.50
C GLN A 155 4.32 14.21 -4.26
N GLU A 156 5.09 13.86 -5.31
CA GLU A 156 6.54 13.59 -5.20
C GLU A 156 7.28 14.79 -4.58
N GLN A 157 7.00 16.01 -5.05
CA GLN A 157 7.60 17.23 -4.51
C GLN A 157 7.13 17.52 -3.08
N TRP A 158 5.83 17.39 -2.83
CA TRP A 158 5.25 17.55 -1.49
C TRP A 158 5.88 16.59 -0.48
N LEU A 159 6.13 15.33 -0.87
CA LEU A 159 6.76 14.32 -0.03
C LEU A 159 8.22 14.68 0.23
N ALA A 160 8.98 15.03 -0.82
CA ALA A 160 10.37 15.44 -0.70
C ALA A 160 10.55 16.62 0.27
N GLN A 161 9.73 17.67 0.14
CA GLN A 161 9.75 18.82 1.04
C GLN A 161 9.43 18.41 2.48
N GLY A 162 8.38 17.60 2.66
CA GLY A 162 7.97 17.17 3.99
C GLY A 162 9.02 16.34 4.74
N LEU A 163 9.78 15.52 4.00
CA LEU A 163 10.90 14.74 4.52
C LEU A 163 12.08 15.64 4.87
N GLN A 164 12.43 16.57 3.98
CA GLN A 164 13.53 17.52 4.18
C GLN A 164 13.30 18.41 5.42
N ASP A 165 12.06 18.84 5.65
CA ASP A 165 11.71 19.73 6.76
C ASP A 165 11.31 18.98 8.04
N SER A 166 11.44 17.65 8.08
CA SER A 166 10.93 16.88 9.21
C SER A 166 11.86 16.93 10.43
N PRO A 167 11.38 17.45 11.59
CA PRO A 167 12.11 17.33 12.85
C PRO A 167 11.80 16.01 13.58
N ALA A 168 10.94 15.15 13.03
CA ALA A 168 10.46 13.95 13.69
C ALA A 168 11.54 12.85 13.75
N ARG A 169 11.52 12.06 14.82
CA ARG A 169 12.42 10.90 14.97
C ARG A 169 12.09 9.76 14.01
N TRP A 170 10.81 9.55 13.72
CA TRP A 170 10.34 8.54 12.77
C TRP A 170 9.58 9.20 11.64
N ASN A 171 9.97 8.90 10.39
CA ASN A 171 9.29 9.41 9.20
C ASN A 171 8.58 8.26 8.50
N ILE A 172 7.26 8.23 8.63
CA ILE A 172 6.43 7.09 8.25
C ILE A 172 5.69 7.40 6.97
N LEU A 173 5.94 6.63 5.93
CA LEU A 173 5.20 6.66 4.66
C LEU A 173 4.09 5.61 4.77
N ALA A 174 2.85 6.05 4.92
CA ALA A 174 1.68 5.17 4.94
C ALA A 174 1.05 5.16 3.54
N GLN A 175 1.10 4.02 2.87
CA GLN A 175 0.74 3.88 1.46
C GLN A 175 0.19 2.47 1.15
N GLN A 176 -0.25 2.25 -0.09
CA GLN A 176 -1.15 1.17 -0.44
C GLN A 176 -0.40 -0.12 -0.78
N THR A 177 0.55 -0.06 -1.71
CA THR A 177 1.10 -1.25 -2.37
C THR A 177 2.46 -1.69 -1.83
N LEU A 178 2.85 -2.97 -1.96
CA LEU A 178 4.18 -3.41 -1.52
C LEU A 178 5.31 -2.65 -2.24
N MET A 179 6.20 -2.01 -1.47
CA MET A 179 7.30 -1.18 -1.97
C MET A 179 8.54 -2.00 -2.29
N ALA A 180 8.88 -2.98 -1.46
CA ALA A 180 9.98 -3.89 -1.70
C ALA A 180 9.82 -4.61 -3.05
N GLN A 181 10.94 -4.88 -3.71
CA GLN A 181 10.91 -5.70 -4.91
C GLN A 181 10.44 -7.11 -4.55
N ASN A 182 9.43 -7.58 -5.28
CA ASN A 182 8.81 -8.87 -5.11
C ASN A 182 8.74 -9.59 -6.47
N ASN A 183 9.93 -9.83 -7.01
CA ASN A 183 10.10 -10.57 -8.24
C ASN A 183 9.50 -11.97 -8.10
N GLN A 184 8.75 -12.39 -9.13
CA GLN A 184 7.99 -13.63 -9.13
C GLN A 184 8.75 -14.83 -9.72
N LEU A 185 9.94 -14.61 -10.30
CA LEU A 185 10.81 -15.64 -10.88
C LEU A 185 12.26 -15.43 -10.44
N PRO A 186 13.09 -16.49 -10.29
CA PRO A 186 14.51 -16.31 -10.02
C PRO A 186 15.21 -15.44 -11.07
N ILE A 187 16.15 -14.58 -10.62
CA ILE A 187 17.04 -13.82 -11.52
C ILE A 187 18.30 -14.66 -11.71
N LEU A 188 18.46 -15.28 -12.88
CA LEU A 188 19.66 -16.07 -13.20
C LEU A 188 20.65 -15.28 -14.05
N LYS A 189 20.16 -14.32 -14.83
CA LYS A 189 20.96 -13.42 -15.68
C LYS A 189 20.32 -12.02 -15.78
N PRO A 190 21.08 -11.00 -16.24
CA PRO A 190 20.53 -9.67 -16.46
C PRO A 190 19.32 -9.69 -17.39
N GLY A 191 18.26 -8.97 -17.03
CA GLY A 191 17.00 -8.92 -17.78
C GLY A 191 16.01 -10.04 -17.43
N ASP A 192 16.37 -10.98 -16.56
CA ASP A 192 15.41 -11.86 -15.91
C ASP A 192 14.56 -11.09 -14.90
N GLY A 193 13.46 -11.72 -14.49
CA GLY A 193 12.50 -11.16 -13.54
C GLY A 193 11.11 -11.00 -14.15
N ARG A 194 10.11 -11.23 -13.31
CA ARG A 194 8.70 -11.04 -13.63
C ARG A 194 8.07 -10.20 -12.54
N PHE A 195 7.52 -9.07 -12.95
CA PHE A 195 7.06 -8.01 -12.07
C PHE A 195 5.58 -7.77 -12.25
N TRP A 196 4.87 -7.65 -11.13
CA TRP A 196 3.48 -7.21 -11.14
C TRP A 196 3.45 -5.69 -11.32
N THR A 197 2.65 -5.21 -12.28
CA THR A 197 2.75 -3.83 -12.77
C THR A 197 1.91 -2.82 -12.02
N ASP A 198 1.11 -3.26 -11.05
CA ASP A 198 0.21 -2.38 -10.29
C ASP A 198 0.92 -1.64 -9.14
N GLY A 199 1.73 -2.37 -8.36
CA GLY A 199 2.52 -1.83 -7.25
C GLY A 199 3.87 -1.27 -7.69
N TRP A 200 4.75 -0.98 -6.73
CA TRP A 200 6.04 -0.32 -6.98
C TRP A 200 7.00 -1.06 -7.92
N ASP A 201 6.83 -2.37 -8.09
CA ASP A 201 7.55 -3.16 -9.11
C ASP A 201 7.17 -2.79 -10.56
N GLY A 202 5.98 -2.21 -10.77
CA GLY A 202 5.56 -1.61 -12.04
C GLY A 202 6.18 -0.24 -12.33
N TYR A 203 6.82 0.37 -11.34
CA TYR A 203 7.39 1.72 -11.37
C TYR A 203 8.82 1.74 -10.77
N PRO A 204 9.74 0.87 -11.23
CA PRO A 204 11.03 0.70 -10.55
C PRO A 204 11.89 1.96 -10.58
N MET A 205 11.78 2.80 -11.62
CA MET A 205 12.48 4.10 -11.68
C MET A 205 11.91 5.11 -10.68
N ALA A 206 10.60 5.13 -10.47
CA ALA A 206 9.97 5.97 -9.45
C ALA A 206 10.35 5.49 -8.04
N ARG A 207 10.38 4.16 -7.81
CA ARG A 207 10.87 3.57 -6.55
C ARG A 207 12.31 3.98 -6.27
N GLN A 208 13.20 3.87 -7.25
CA GLN A 208 14.60 4.27 -7.12
C GLN A 208 14.71 5.77 -6.74
N GLN A 209 13.97 6.64 -7.45
CA GLN A 209 13.93 8.08 -7.16
C GLN A 209 13.43 8.39 -5.75
N LEU A 210 12.46 7.62 -5.24
CA LEU A 210 11.99 7.74 -3.86
C LEU A 210 13.08 7.35 -2.86
N MET A 211 13.79 6.25 -3.08
CA MET A 211 14.92 5.85 -2.21
C MET A 211 16.03 6.91 -2.21
N GLU A 212 16.37 7.47 -3.37
CA GLU A 212 17.32 8.58 -3.47
C GLU A 212 16.84 9.85 -2.74
N THR A 213 15.53 10.10 -2.78
CA THR A 213 14.92 11.24 -2.07
C THR A 213 14.97 11.04 -0.56
N LEU A 214 14.68 9.83 -0.05
CA LEU A 214 14.83 9.48 1.36
C LEU A 214 16.28 9.71 1.82
N GLN A 215 17.26 9.19 1.08
CA GLN A 215 18.68 9.39 1.38
C GLN A 215 19.08 10.88 1.38
N ARG A 216 18.67 11.63 0.35
CA ARG A 216 19.03 13.05 0.20
C ARG A 216 18.39 13.94 1.27
N SER A 217 17.15 13.62 1.68
CA SER A 217 16.41 14.38 2.70
C SER A 217 17.05 14.32 4.08
N ARG A 218 17.80 13.23 4.37
CA ARG A 218 18.33 12.92 5.71
C ARG A 218 17.24 12.82 6.79
N ALA A 219 15.99 12.59 6.41
CA ALA A 219 14.90 12.34 7.35
C ALA A 219 15.25 11.15 8.24
N ALA A 220 15.05 11.28 9.55
CA ALA A 220 15.38 10.25 10.51
C ALA A 220 14.44 9.04 10.36
N ASN A 221 15.02 7.84 10.41
CA ASN A 221 14.33 6.55 10.45
C ASN A 221 13.11 6.42 9.52
N PRO A 222 13.30 6.39 8.19
CA PRO A 222 12.20 6.15 7.27
C PRO A 222 11.59 4.75 7.47
N LEU A 223 10.29 4.72 7.70
CA LEU A 223 9.47 3.51 7.77
C LEU A 223 8.39 3.56 6.70
N VAL A 224 8.15 2.45 6.01
CA VAL A 224 7.08 2.30 5.02
C VAL A 224 6.04 1.33 5.56
N LEU A 225 4.78 1.73 5.54
CA LEU A 225 3.62 0.88 5.84
C LEU A 225 2.84 0.63 4.56
N SER A 226 2.51 -0.64 4.31
CA SER A 226 1.94 -1.11 3.05
C SER A 226 0.80 -2.12 3.29
N GLY A 227 -0.04 -2.34 2.28
CA GLY A 227 -1.14 -3.30 2.26
C GLY A 227 -1.24 -4.01 0.91
N ASP A 228 -2.45 -4.09 0.34
CA ASP A 228 -2.80 -4.61 -1.00
C ASP A 228 -2.51 -6.11 -1.23
N VAL A 229 -1.28 -6.57 -1.03
CA VAL A 229 -0.81 -7.91 -1.44
C VAL A 229 -1.29 -9.07 -0.55
N HIS A 230 -2.24 -8.79 0.36
CA HIS A 230 -2.92 -9.70 1.29
C HIS A 230 -1.98 -10.60 2.10
N SER A 231 -0.78 -10.13 2.41
CA SER A 231 0.26 -10.94 3.06
C SER A 231 1.10 -10.06 3.98
N PHE A 232 1.48 -10.59 5.13
CA PHE A 232 2.48 -9.91 5.95
C PHE A 232 3.84 -9.97 5.26
N PHE A 233 4.54 -8.84 5.23
CA PHE A 233 5.96 -8.80 4.86
C PHE A 233 6.74 -7.87 5.81
N ALA A 234 7.98 -8.24 6.09
CA ALA A 234 8.97 -7.34 6.69
C ALA A 234 10.17 -7.27 5.75
N CYS A 235 10.51 -6.06 5.30
CA CYS A 235 11.47 -5.86 4.23
C CYS A 235 12.53 -4.80 4.57
N GLU A 236 13.73 -5.01 4.04
CA GLU A 236 14.74 -3.99 3.85
C GLU A 236 14.51 -3.30 2.50
N LEU A 237 14.47 -1.97 2.48
CA LEU A 237 14.41 -1.19 1.25
C LEU A 237 15.78 -0.59 0.93
N THR A 238 16.30 -0.88 -0.27
CA THR A 238 17.57 -0.37 -0.77
C THR A 238 17.34 0.42 -2.07
N ARG A 239 18.34 1.18 -2.51
CA ARG A 239 18.26 1.91 -3.79
C ARG A 239 18.21 0.95 -4.99
N ASP A 240 19.00 -0.12 -4.96
CA ASP A 240 19.01 -1.17 -5.98
C ASP A 240 18.54 -2.49 -5.36
N PRO A 241 17.23 -2.79 -5.39
CA PRO A 241 16.68 -3.98 -4.76
C PRO A 241 17.02 -5.29 -5.50
N GLY A 242 17.56 -5.20 -6.72
CA GLY A 242 18.09 -6.37 -7.45
C GLY A 242 19.45 -6.82 -6.94
N GLN A 243 20.12 -6.03 -6.10
CA GLN A 243 21.42 -6.32 -5.53
C GLN A 243 21.31 -6.63 -4.02
N PRO A 244 22.18 -7.50 -3.48
CA PRO A 244 22.23 -7.73 -2.04
C PRO A 244 22.62 -6.45 -1.28
N ARG A 245 22.27 -6.42 0.01
CA ARG A 245 22.71 -5.38 0.94
C ARG A 245 24.25 -5.36 1.00
N SER A 246 24.84 -4.17 0.84
CA SER A 246 26.28 -3.96 0.92
C SER A 246 26.60 -2.52 1.35
N ALA A 247 27.87 -2.17 1.47
CA ALA A 247 28.29 -0.78 1.71
C ALA A 247 27.90 0.16 0.54
N SER A 248 27.84 -0.34 -0.70
CA SER A 248 27.43 0.42 -1.89
C SER A 248 25.93 0.38 -2.16
N ASN A 249 25.20 -0.52 -1.50
CA ASN A 249 23.74 -0.65 -1.55
C ASN A 249 23.16 -0.79 -0.12
N PRO A 250 23.27 0.26 0.71
CA PRO A 250 22.79 0.21 2.09
C PRO A 250 21.26 0.21 2.15
N VAL A 251 20.72 -0.27 3.27
CA VAL A 251 19.30 -0.14 3.59
C VAL A 251 18.98 1.34 3.86
N VAL A 252 17.96 1.85 3.18
CA VAL A 252 17.50 3.24 3.25
C VAL A 252 16.28 3.37 4.16
N ALA A 253 15.41 2.37 4.14
CA ALA A 253 14.17 2.34 4.90
C ALA A 253 13.79 0.90 5.29
N THR A 254 12.92 0.77 6.27
CA THR A 254 12.28 -0.51 6.61
C THR A 254 10.83 -0.48 6.16
N GLU A 255 10.35 -1.57 5.58
CA GLU A 255 8.94 -1.73 5.24
C GLU A 255 8.29 -2.82 6.10
N PHE A 256 7.10 -2.51 6.60
CA PHE A 256 6.18 -3.47 7.16
C PHE A 256 4.88 -3.45 6.34
N CYS A 257 4.59 -4.56 5.68
CA CYS A 257 3.36 -4.77 4.93
C CYS A 257 2.37 -5.54 5.81
N GLY A 258 1.18 -4.99 6.00
CA GLY A 258 0.08 -5.68 6.65
C GLY A 258 -0.50 -6.77 5.74
N THR A 259 -1.02 -7.83 6.35
CA THR A 259 -1.95 -8.72 5.63
C THR A 259 -3.32 -8.05 5.49
N SER A 260 -4.26 -8.73 4.85
CA SER A 260 -5.66 -8.32 4.76
C SER A 260 -6.42 -8.66 6.04
N ILE A 261 -7.45 -7.87 6.34
CA ILE A 261 -8.42 -8.22 7.40
C ILE A 261 -9.15 -9.52 7.05
N THR A 262 -9.62 -9.66 5.80
CA THR A 262 -10.33 -10.88 5.35
C THR A 262 -9.97 -11.38 3.96
N SER A 263 -9.50 -10.53 3.04
CA SER A 263 -9.24 -10.94 1.65
C SER A 263 -8.28 -12.13 1.54
N PRO A 264 -8.55 -13.12 0.69
CA PRO A 264 -7.69 -14.29 0.56
C PRO A 264 -6.36 -13.93 -0.11
N SER A 265 -5.36 -14.79 0.05
CA SER A 265 -4.05 -14.60 -0.56
C SER A 265 -3.56 -15.88 -1.21
N ARG A 266 -2.36 -15.79 -1.79
CA ARG A 266 -1.65 -16.91 -2.40
C ARG A 266 -1.28 -17.99 -1.35
N PRO A 267 -1.06 -19.25 -1.77
CA PRO A 267 -0.53 -20.29 -0.90
C PRO A 267 0.77 -19.87 -0.23
N GLN A 268 0.97 -20.26 1.04
CA GLN A 268 2.17 -19.91 1.82
C GLN A 268 3.46 -20.36 1.15
N THR A 269 3.48 -21.53 0.52
CA THR A 269 4.64 -22.06 -0.22
C THR A 269 5.10 -21.12 -1.33
N ARG A 270 4.18 -20.39 -1.97
CA ARG A 270 4.53 -19.39 -3.00
C ARG A 270 5.16 -18.15 -2.37
N THR A 271 4.69 -17.74 -1.20
CA THR A 271 5.27 -16.62 -0.44
C THR A 271 6.68 -16.96 0.05
N GLU A 272 6.91 -18.19 0.50
CA GLU A 272 8.26 -18.65 0.90
C GLU A 272 9.25 -18.61 -0.27
N GLN A 273 8.81 -19.01 -1.48
CA GLN A 273 9.62 -18.84 -2.70
C GLN A 273 9.97 -17.35 -2.92
N TYR A 274 9.00 -16.45 -2.74
CA TYR A 274 9.20 -15.01 -2.90
C TYR A 274 10.23 -14.48 -1.91
N VAL A 275 10.14 -14.88 -0.63
CA VAL A 275 11.15 -14.55 0.39
C VAL A 275 12.53 -15.07 -0.02
N SER A 276 12.64 -16.29 -0.52
CA SER A 276 13.95 -16.89 -0.86
C SER A 276 14.68 -16.22 -2.03
N MET A 277 13.95 -15.63 -2.99
CA MET A 277 14.53 -15.08 -4.21
C MET A 277 14.64 -13.55 -4.24
N ASN A 278 14.09 -12.86 -3.25
CA ASN A 278 14.11 -11.40 -3.17
C ASN A 278 14.96 -10.95 -1.98
N HIS A 279 16.10 -10.31 -2.25
CA HIS A 279 17.08 -9.92 -1.21
C HIS A 279 16.49 -9.04 -0.10
N GLY A 280 15.53 -8.17 -0.44
CA GLY A 280 14.92 -7.24 0.51
C GLY A 280 13.89 -7.88 1.44
N ILE A 281 13.24 -8.98 1.06
CA ILE A 281 12.16 -9.59 1.84
C ILE A 281 12.75 -10.52 2.90
N LYS A 282 12.55 -10.20 4.18
CA LYS A 282 13.11 -10.97 5.31
C LYS A 282 12.10 -11.91 5.97
N TYR A 283 10.82 -11.62 5.78
CA TYR A 283 9.72 -12.42 6.28
C TYR A 283 8.53 -12.25 5.36
N GLY A 284 7.77 -13.33 5.16
CA GLY A 284 6.55 -13.35 4.37
C GLY A 284 5.55 -14.36 4.93
N ARG A 285 4.30 -13.94 5.11
CA ARG A 285 3.21 -14.82 5.56
C ARG A 285 1.89 -14.50 4.89
N SER A 286 1.38 -15.43 4.08
CA SER A 286 0.17 -15.28 3.26
C SER A 286 -0.96 -16.25 3.62
N ASP A 287 -0.77 -17.13 4.58
CA ASP A 287 -1.81 -18.06 5.09
C ASP A 287 -2.64 -17.51 6.25
N LYS A 288 -2.31 -16.31 6.77
CA LYS A 288 -2.96 -15.73 7.95
C LYS A 288 -3.50 -14.32 7.71
N ARG A 289 -4.66 -14.00 8.28
CA ARG A 289 -5.35 -12.70 8.22
C ARG A 289 -5.28 -11.96 9.55
N GLY A 290 -5.35 -10.64 9.52
CA GLY A 290 -5.20 -9.81 10.72
C GLY A 290 -4.63 -8.43 10.42
N TYR A 291 -3.81 -7.90 11.33
CA TYR A 291 -3.29 -6.53 11.25
C TYR A 291 -1.91 -6.40 11.92
N MET A 292 -1.29 -5.24 11.78
CA MET A 292 -0.03 -4.91 12.45
C MET A 292 -0.30 -3.99 13.63
N LEU A 293 0.34 -4.25 14.77
CA LEU A 293 0.37 -3.34 15.90
C LEU A 293 1.78 -2.74 16.00
N LEU A 294 1.88 -1.41 15.94
CA LEU A 294 3.14 -0.69 16.06
C LEU A 294 3.26 -0.02 17.44
N ASN A 295 4.35 -0.29 18.14
CA ASN A 295 4.75 0.50 19.31
C ASN A 295 5.98 1.34 18.93
N ILE A 296 5.81 2.66 18.93
CA ILE A 296 6.81 3.62 18.46
C ILE A 296 7.32 4.41 19.66
N THR A 297 8.63 4.37 19.88
CA THR A 297 9.33 5.10 20.94
C THR A 297 10.50 5.87 20.34
N PRO A 298 11.11 6.83 21.06
CA PRO A 298 12.30 7.51 20.55
C PRO A 298 13.48 6.56 20.21
N ALA A 299 13.60 5.43 20.90
CA ALA A 299 14.72 4.51 20.74
C ALA A 299 14.48 3.44 19.67
N GLU A 300 13.22 3.01 19.48
CA GLU A 300 12.87 1.96 18.54
C GLU A 300 11.38 1.98 18.14
N THR A 301 11.10 1.40 16.98
CA THR A 301 9.75 0.99 16.56
C THR A 301 9.67 -0.53 16.56
N ARG A 302 8.72 -1.07 17.33
CA ARG A 302 8.36 -2.49 17.31
C ARG A 302 7.10 -2.70 16.47
N ALA A 303 7.14 -3.68 15.56
CA ALA A 303 6.00 -4.14 14.79
C ALA A 303 5.64 -5.57 15.18
N ASP A 304 4.44 -5.77 15.73
CA ASP A 304 3.86 -7.09 15.98
C ASP A 304 2.85 -7.42 14.87
N PHE A 305 3.03 -8.56 14.19
CA PHE A 305 2.08 -9.06 13.20
C PHE A 305 1.07 -9.94 13.92
N LEU A 306 -0.16 -9.44 14.07
CA LEU A 306 -1.23 -10.12 14.78
C LEU A 306 -2.16 -10.81 13.78
N ALA A 307 -2.39 -12.09 13.99
CA ALA A 307 -3.05 -12.98 13.05
C ALA A 307 -4.14 -13.80 13.73
N LEU A 308 -5.27 -13.95 13.05
CA LEU A 308 -6.29 -14.94 13.37
C LEU A 308 -5.84 -16.32 12.90
N ASP A 309 -6.27 -17.36 13.61
CA ASP A 309 -6.02 -18.73 13.17
C ASP A 309 -6.88 -19.14 11.97
N ASP A 310 -8.14 -18.73 11.98
CA ASP A 310 -9.14 -18.96 10.94
C ASP A 310 -10.07 -17.73 10.83
N VAL A 311 -10.04 -17.06 9.69
CA VAL A 311 -10.84 -15.85 9.43
C VAL A 311 -12.33 -16.13 9.26
N HIS A 312 -12.70 -17.38 9.00
CA HIS A 312 -14.10 -17.79 8.85
C HIS A 312 -14.77 -18.12 10.19
N ASN A 313 -13.99 -18.20 11.27
CA ASN A 313 -14.48 -18.46 12.62
C ASN A 313 -14.45 -17.18 13.46
N ALA A 314 -15.63 -16.66 13.81
CA ALA A 314 -15.75 -15.45 14.63
C ALA A 314 -15.15 -15.59 16.04
N ALA A 315 -14.96 -16.81 16.55
CA ALA A 315 -14.30 -17.10 17.83
C ALA A 315 -12.80 -17.40 17.68
N SER A 316 -12.23 -17.26 16.48
CA SER A 316 -10.81 -17.54 16.24
C SER A 316 -9.92 -16.64 17.11
N PRO A 317 -8.94 -17.20 17.84
CA PRO A 317 -8.04 -16.40 18.64
C PRO A 317 -7.13 -15.55 17.75
N ILE A 318 -6.77 -14.37 18.25
CA ILE A 318 -5.70 -13.57 17.68
C ILE A 318 -4.38 -13.90 18.39
N ALA A 319 -3.35 -14.17 17.62
CA ALA A 319 -2.02 -14.47 18.12
C ALA A 319 -0.96 -13.71 17.34
N ARG A 320 0.21 -13.51 17.96
CA ARG A 320 1.35 -12.88 17.30
C ARG A 320 2.03 -13.89 16.37
N ALA A 321 1.94 -13.67 15.05
CA ALA A 321 2.58 -14.48 14.02
C ALA A 321 4.08 -14.20 13.89
N ALA A 322 4.50 -12.95 14.11
CA ALA A 322 5.90 -12.52 14.13
C ALA A 322 6.02 -11.16 14.84
N ALA A 323 7.25 -10.80 15.22
CA ALA A 323 7.60 -9.48 15.70
C ALA A 323 8.94 -9.02 15.14
N PHE A 324 9.04 -7.72 14.91
CA PHE A 324 10.25 -7.07 14.44
C PHE A 324 10.48 -5.76 15.18
N VAL A 325 11.74 -5.36 15.28
CA VAL A 325 12.18 -4.09 15.85
C VAL A 325 13.07 -3.38 14.84
N VAL A 326 12.87 -2.07 14.71
CA VAL A 326 13.77 -1.14 14.02
C VAL A 326 14.29 -0.19 15.09
N ARG A 327 15.61 -0.09 15.23
CA ARG A 327 16.24 0.80 16.22
C ARG A 327 16.55 2.16 15.60
N ASP A 328 16.58 3.20 16.42
CA ASP A 328 16.99 4.54 16.01
C ASP A 328 18.37 4.50 15.32
N GLY A 329 18.44 5.11 14.13
CA GLY A 329 19.63 5.16 13.28
C GLY A 329 19.99 3.84 12.59
N GLN A 330 19.19 2.78 12.73
CA GLN A 330 19.50 1.44 12.20
C GLN A 330 18.35 0.90 11.34
N PRO A 331 18.30 1.24 10.04
CA PRO A 331 17.27 0.72 9.15
C PRO A 331 17.46 -0.79 8.90
N GLY A 332 16.34 -1.51 8.82
CA GLY A 332 16.24 -2.94 8.62
C GLY A 332 15.48 -3.61 9.76
N PRO A 333 14.55 -4.54 9.47
CA PRO A 333 13.78 -5.21 10.51
C PRO A 333 14.64 -6.28 11.21
N ILE A 334 14.76 -6.19 12.53
CA ILE A 334 15.40 -7.19 13.38
C ILE A 334 14.31 -8.03 14.02
N ARG A 335 14.35 -9.36 13.86
CA ARG A 335 13.35 -10.24 14.47
C ARG A 335 13.47 -10.18 16.00
N ALA A 336 12.33 -10.02 16.67
CA ALA A 336 12.24 -9.74 18.12
C ALA A 336 11.67 -10.89 18.95
#